data_AF-A0A2S2R505-F1
#
_entry.id   AF-A0A2S2R505-F1
#
_cell.length_a   1.000
_cell.length_b   1.000
_cell.length_c   1.000
_cell.angle_alpha   90.00
_cell.angle_beta   90.00
_cell.angle_gamma   90.00
#
_symmetry.space_group_name_H-M   'P 1'
#
loop_
_entity.id
_entity.type
_entity.pdbx_description
1 polymer ?
#
loop_
_entity_poly.entity_id
_entity_poly.type
_entity_poly.pdbx_seq_one_letter_code
_entity_poly.pdbx_strand_id
1 'polypeptide(L)'
;MEKIKSRCIENFIPIQNINYNELMIKYFGRHSCKQFIRGKPIRFGYKMWCLNSADSYLINFDIYQGKLPNGKPNYENIFGKCTAPLIYFLENLLLEKRKLPFRVFCDNLFTSSNLLSFLRGYSGTGTIRDNRLGKDFPLIG
;
A
#
# COMPACT_ATOMS: atom_id res chain seq x y z
N MET A 1 -0.20 2.68 18.47
CA MET A 1 -0.32 1.94 17.19
C MET A 1 0.87 1.02 16.92
N GLU A 2 2.10 1.42 17.25
CA GLU A 2 3.30 0.62 16.98
C GLU A 2 3.25 -0.80 17.55
N LYS A 3 2.79 -0.98 18.80
CA LYS A 3 2.62 -2.31 19.42
C LYS A 3 1.68 -3.23 18.64
N ILE A 4 0.62 -2.67 18.05
CA ILE A 4 -0.31 -3.45 17.20
C ILE A 4 0.39 -3.83 15.90
N LYS A 5 1.07 -2.86 15.25
CA LYS A 5 1.83 -3.13 14.02
C LYS A 5 2.90 -4.21 14.21
N SER A 6 3.69 -4.15 15.29
CA SER A 6 4.73 -5.16 15.55
C SER A 6 4.11 -6.55 15.74
N ARG A 7 3.00 -6.65 16.50
CA ARG A 7 2.28 -7.92 16.66
C ARG A 7 1.73 -8.47 15.34
N CYS A 8 1.18 -7.62 14.47
CA CYS A 8 0.75 -8.02 13.13
C CYS A 8 1.91 -8.64 12.33
N ILE A 9 3.06 -7.95 12.28
CA ILE A 9 4.25 -8.35 11.53
C ILE A 9 4.90 -9.63 12.12
N GLU A 10 4.94 -9.75 13.44
CA GLU A 10 5.50 -10.91 14.14
C GLU A 10 4.66 -12.16 13.84
N ASN A 11 3.33 -12.07 13.96
CA ASN A 11 2.45 -13.23 13.96
C ASN A 11 1.92 -13.63 12.57
N PHE A 12 2.13 -12.83 11.52
CA PHE A 12 1.66 -13.25 10.19
C PHE A 12 2.43 -14.49 9.71
N ILE A 13 1.69 -15.46 9.17
CA ILE A 13 2.26 -16.62 8.49
C ILE A 13 2.43 -16.24 7.02
N PRO A 14 3.66 -16.26 6.47
CA PRO A 14 3.87 -15.86 5.08
C PRO A 14 3.16 -16.79 4.11
N ILE A 15 2.31 -16.21 3.28
CA ILE A 15 1.80 -16.84 2.07
C ILE A 15 2.26 -16.02 0.86
N GLN A 16 2.40 -16.68 -0.28
CA GLN A 16 3.04 -16.06 -1.45
C GLN A 16 2.33 -14.78 -1.90
N ASN A 17 1.00 -14.77 -1.89
CA ASN A 17 0.20 -13.68 -2.41
C ASN A 17 -0.13 -12.67 -1.29
N ILE A 18 0.28 -11.41 -1.49
CA ILE A 18 -0.03 -10.28 -0.61
C ILE A 18 -0.62 -9.14 -1.44
N ASN A 19 -1.49 -8.32 -0.84
CA ASN A 19 -2.13 -7.19 -1.51
C ASN A 19 -1.93 -5.91 -0.72
N TYR A 20 -1.77 -4.80 -1.45
CA TYR A 20 -1.71 -3.46 -0.89
C TYR A 20 -2.93 -2.65 -1.34
N ASN A 21 -3.69 -2.15 -0.37
CA ASN A 21 -4.95 -1.47 -0.64
C ASN A 21 -5.27 -0.40 0.41
N GLU A 22 -6.38 0.30 0.20
CA GLU A 22 -6.97 1.26 1.12
C GLU A 22 -8.24 0.72 1.80
N LEU A 23 -8.33 0.93 3.12
CA LEU A 23 -9.49 0.66 3.95
C LEU A 23 -10.07 1.96 4.49
N MET A 24 -11.39 2.02 4.67
CA MET A 24 -12.08 3.11 5.35
C MET A 24 -12.60 2.66 6.73
N ILE A 25 -12.16 3.36 7.77
CA ILE A 25 -12.60 3.16 9.16
C ILE A 25 -13.67 4.20 9.47
N LYS A 26 -14.92 3.75 9.68
CA LYS A 26 -16.10 4.59 9.90
C LYS A 26 -15.89 5.55 11.08
N TYR A 27 -16.00 6.86 10.82
CA TYR A 27 -15.91 7.89 11.85
C TYR A 27 -16.64 9.16 11.40
N PHE A 28 -17.53 9.71 12.24
CA PHE A 28 -18.34 10.88 11.88
C PHE A 28 -17.97 12.16 12.64
N GLY A 29 -17.14 12.07 13.68
CA GLY A 29 -16.72 13.23 14.47
C GLY A 29 -15.91 14.26 13.66
N ARG A 30 -15.66 15.42 14.26
CA ARG A 30 -14.87 16.48 13.64
C ARG A 30 -13.39 16.23 13.92
N HIS A 31 -12.66 15.80 12.89
CA HIS A 31 -11.21 15.64 12.95
C HIS A 31 -10.61 15.96 11.57
N SER A 32 -9.46 16.61 11.55
CA SER A 32 -8.80 17.09 10.32
C SER A 32 -8.37 15.97 9.38
N CYS A 33 -7.94 14.83 9.93
CA CYS A 33 -7.53 13.66 9.13
C CYS A 33 -8.72 12.84 8.57
N LYS A 34 -9.97 13.18 8.91
CA LYS A 34 -11.14 12.49 8.35
C LYS A 34 -11.20 12.71 6.85
N GLN A 35 -11.31 11.62 6.09
CA GLN A 35 -11.40 11.62 4.63
C GLN A 35 -12.84 11.37 4.19
N PHE A 36 -13.18 11.90 3.02
CA PHE A 36 -14.37 11.53 2.26
C PHE A 36 -13.94 10.83 0.96
N ILE A 37 -14.41 9.59 0.75
CA ILE A 37 -14.17 8.86 -0.50
C ILE A 37 -15.51 8.49 -1.12
N ARG A 38 -15.80 9.09 -2.28
CA ARG A 38 -17.00 8.77 -3.07
C ARG A 38 -16.93 7.34 -3.57
N GLY A 39 -18.05 6.62 -3.52
CA GLY A 39 -18.17 5.25 -4.07
C GLY A 39 -17.82 4.12 -3.09
N LYS A 40 -17.21 4.39 -1.93
CA LYS A 40 -17.03 3.39 -0.88
C LYS A 40 -18.32 3.21 -0.06
N PRO A 41 -18.61 2.01 0.49
CA PRO A 41 -19.73 1.80 1.41
C PRO A 41 -19.64 2.71 2.65
N ILE A 42 -18.43 2.83 3.21
CA ILE A 42 -18.11 3.78 4.28
C ILE A 42 -17.44 4.99 3.63
N ARG A 43 -18.22 6.06 3.45
CA ARG A 43 -17.75 7.27 2.73
C ARG A 43 -16.99 8.25 3.59
N PHE A 44 -17.30 8.33 4.89
CA PHE A 44 -16.66 9.23 5.85
C PHE A 44 -15.93 8.43 6.91
N GLY A 45 -14.64 8.72 7.11
CA GLY A 45 -13.85 7.99 8.07
C GLY A 45 -12.36 8.27 7.99
N TYR A 46 -11.58 7.50 8.74
CA TYR A 46 -10.13 7.47 8.57
C TYR A 46 -9.78 6.54 7.42
N LYS A 47 -8.97 7.04 6.50
CA LYS A 47 -8.38 6.22 5.44
C LYS A 47 -7.13 5.53 6.00
N MET A 48 -6.98 4.25 5.72
CA MET A 48 -5.83 3.45 6.15
C MET A 48 -5.24 2.70 4.96
N TRP A 49 -3.92 2.82 4.78
CA TRP A 49 -3.17 1.95 3.88
C TRP A 49 -2.95 0.61 4.56
N CYS A 50 -3.17 -0.48 3.84
CA CYS A 50 -3.13 -1.82 4.41
C CYS A 50 -2.32 -2.73 3.50
N LEU A 51 -1.39 -3.48 4.08
CA LEU A 51 -0.76 -4.64 3.47
C LEU A 51 -1.39 -5.89 4.08
N ASN A 52 -1.99 -6.70 3.24
CA ASN A 52 -2.76 -7.87 3.66
C ASN A 52 -2.23 -9.11 2.96
N SER A 53 -2.36 -10.25 3.61
CA SER A 53 -2.23 -11.54 2.95
C SER A 53 -3.48 -11.86 2.11
N ALA A 54 -3.40 -12.86 1.25
CA ALA A 54 -4.54 -13.36 0.47
C ALA A 54 -5.69 -13.92 1.32
N ASP A 55 -5.43 -14.44 2.52
CA ASP A 55 -6.44 -14.85 3.51
C ASP A 55 -6.92 -13.68 4.39
N SER A 56 -6.66 -12.44 3.98
CA SER A 56 -7.11 -11.19 4.61
C SER A 56 -6.51 -10.87 5.98
N TYR A 57 -5.44 -11.56 6.40
CA TYR A 57 -4.69 -11.16 7.58
C TYR A 57 -4.00 -9.81 7.34
N LEU A 58 -4.13 -8.88 8.28
CA LEU A 58 -3.50 -7.57 8.22
C LEU A 58 -2.03 -7.68 8.64
N ILE A 59 -1.12 -7.62 7.66
CA ILE A 59 0.33 -7.76 7.88
C ILE A 59 0.91 -6.47 8.44
N ASN A 60 0.61 -5.35 7.79
CA ASN A 60 1.05 -4.02 8.21
C ASN A 60 0.06 -2.97 7.71
N PHE A 61 0.07 -1.79 8.31
CA PHE A 61 -0.86 -0.72 7.95
C PHE A 61 -0.33 0.65 8.33
N ASP A 62 -0.95 1.70 7.81
CA ASP A 62 -0.75 3.06 8.27
C ASP A 62 -1.95 3.97 8.04
N ILE A 63 -2.23 4.85 9.00
CA ILE A 63 -3.36 5.79 8.91
C ILE A 63 -2.93 6.97 8.04
N TYR A 64 -3.69 7.23 6.98
CA TYR A 64 -3.43 8.36 6.10
C TYR A 64 -3.76 9.68 6.80
N GLN A 65 -2.72 10.48 7.04
CA GLN A 65 -2.81 11.81 7.66
C GLN A 65 -2.47 12.94 6.67
N GLY A 66 -2.31 12.61 5.39
CA GLY A 66 -1.85 13.58 4.39
C GLY A 66 -0.33 13.80 4.36
N LYS A 67 0.45 13.04 5.13
CA LYS A 67 1.92 12.99 5.07
C LYS A 67 2.37 11.53 5.25
N LEU A 68 3.54 11.16 4.73
CA LEU A 68 4.11 9.83 4.96
C LEU A 68 4.48 9.61 6.45
N PRO A 69 4.37 8.35 6.94
CA PRO A 69 4.99 7.96 8.20
C PRO A 69 6.51 8.13 8.07
N ASN A 70 7.11 8.80 9.05
CA ASN A 70 8.56 9.01 9.18
C ASN A 70 9.22 9.86 8.07
N GLY A 71 8.43 10.56 7.26
CA GLY A 71 8.92 11.69 6.47
C GLY A 71 10.05 11.38 5.49
N LYS A 72 10.14 10.15 4.94
CA LYS A 72 11.10 9.80 3.87
C LYS A 72 10.65 10.43 2.54
N PRO A 73 11.08 11.65 2.18
CA PRO A 73 10.53 12.37 1.03
C PRO A 73 10.97 11.70 -0.28
N ASN A 74 12.10 10.98 -0.27
CA ASN A 74 12.63 10.26 -1.42
C ASN A 74 11.65 9.22 -1.96
N TYR A 75 10.95 8.47 -1.08
CA TYR A 75 9.97 7.48 -1.55
C TYR A 75 8.73 8.15 -2.13
N GLU A 76 8.28 9.25 -1.51
CA GLU A 76 7.18 10.06 -2.04
C GLU A 76 7.52 10.61 -3.44
N ASN A 77 8.75 11.06 -3.65
CA ASN A 77 9.22 11.58 -4.94
C ASN A 77 9.30 10.49 -6.04
N ILE A 78 9.73 9.28 -5.69
CA ILE A 78 9.93 8.18 -6.66
C ILE A 78 8.62 7.43 -6.96
N PHE A 79 7.86 7.09 -5.92
CA PHE A 79 6.70 6.20 -6.02
C PHE A 79 5.37 6.93 -5.93
N GLY A 80 5.37 8.19 -5.46
CA GLY A 80 4.17 8.94 -5.15
C GLY A 80 3.63 8.63 -3.75
N LYS A 81 2.86 9.57 -3.23
CA LYS A 81 2.32 9.57 -1.86
C LYS A 81 1.50 8.33 -1.48
N CYS A 82 0.77 7.76 -2.43
CA CYS A 82 -0.09 6.60 -2.18
C CYS A 82 0.71 5.30 -2.08
N THR A 83 1.81 5.19 -2.82
CA THR A 83 2.58 3.95 -2.98
C THR A 83 3.79 3.90 -2.05
N ALA A 84 4.35 5.04 -1.68
CA ALA A 84 5.49 5.10 -0.77
C ALA A 84 5.32 4.35 0.58
N PRO A 85 4.13 4.27 1.21
CA PRO A 85 3.94 3.43 2.41
C PRO A 85 4.16 1.94 2.16
N LEU A 86 3.88 1.42 0.97
CA LEU A 86 4.14 0.01 0.62
C LEU A 86 5.63 -0.33 0.71
N ILE A 87 6.49 0.57 0.20
CA ILE A 87 7.94 0.40 0.27
C ILE A 87 8.39 0.31 1.72
N TYR A 88 7.89 1.22 2.55
CA TYR A 88 8.12 1.17 3.99
C TYR A 88 7.59 -0.13 4.60
N PHE A 89 6.41 -0.61 4.25
CA PHE A 89 5.87 -1.87 4.81
C PHE A 89 6.75 -3.07 4.48
N LEU A 90 7.21 -3.20 3.24
CA LEU A 90 8.12 -4.27 2.80
C LEU A 90 9.48 -4.19 3.50
N GLU A 91 10.04 -2.98 3.64
CA GLU A 91 11.29 -2.71 4.37
C GLU A 91 11.18 -2.88 5.90
N ASN A 92 9.98 -2.98 6.47
CA ASN A 92 9.78 -3.21 7.90
C ASN A 92 9.32 -4.64 8.22
N LEU A 93 9.23 -5.52 7.23
CA LEU A 93 9.08 -6.95 7.48
C LEU A 93 10.34 -7.50 8.16
N LEU A 94 10.15 -8.54 8.99
CA LEU A 94 11.26 -9.30 9.58
C LEU A 94 12.18 -9.85 8.48
N LEU A 95 13.48 -9.93 8.77
CA LEU A 95 14.50 -10.21 7.76
C LEU A 95 14.27 -11.56 7.06
N GLU A 96 13.86 -12.58 7.81
CA GLU A 96 13.54 -13.91 7.27
C GLU A 96 12.32 -13.89 6.35
N LYS A 97 11.32 -13.05 6.66
CA LYS A 97 10.09 -12.95 5.85
C LYS A 97 10.32 -12.08 4.61
N ARG A 98 11.16 -11.04 4.70
CA ARG A 98 11.46 -10.13 3.59
C ARG A 98 12.10 -10.83 2.39
N LYS A 99 12.89 -11.89 2.62
CA LYS A 99 13.57 -12.63 1.56
C LYS A 99 12.65 -13.58 0.77
N LEU A 100 11.40 -13.75 1.21
CA LEU A 100 10.45 -14.65 0.57
C LEU A 100 9.96 -14.07 -0.76
N PRO A 101 9.70 -14.91 -1.78
CA PRO A 101 9.31 -14.46 -3.12
C PRO A 101 7.82 -14.09 -3.18
N PHE A 102 7.45 -13.00 -2.50
CA PHE A 102 6.07 -12.51 -2.50
C PHE A 102 5.61 -12.08 -3.90
N ARG A 103 4.32 -12.30 -4.18
CA ARG A 103 3.58 -11.71 -5.27
C ARG A 103 2.66 -10.61 -4.72
N VAL A 104 3.02 -9.38 -5.01
CA VAL A 104 2.36 -8.17 -4.53
C VAL A 104 1.32 -7.72 -5.53
N PHE A 105 0.07 -7.70 -5.09
CA PHE A 105 -1.06 -7.20 -5.87
C PHE A 105 -1.43 -5.78 -5.45
N CYS A 106 -1.59 -4.90 -6.43
CA CYS A 106 -1.93 -3.50 -6.24
C CYS A 106 -3.06 -3.09 -7.19
N ASP A 107 -3.90 -2.16 -6.75
CA ASP A 107 -4.88 -1.54 -7.64
C ASP A 107 -4.25 -0.44 -8.53
N ASN A 108 -5.08 0.22 -9.33
CA ASN A 108 -4.64 1.32 -10.19
C ASN A 108 -4.25 2.62 -9.49
N LEU A 109 -4.59 2.79 -8.21
CA LEU A 109 -4.16 3.94 -7.43
C LEU A 109 -2.68 3.84 -7.09
N PHE A 110 -2.19 2.62 -6.85
CA PHE A 110 -0.81 2.38 -6.39
C PHE A 110 0.16 1.98 -7.50
N THR A 111 -0.34 1.34 -8.57
CA THR A 111 0.53 0.75 -9.59
C THR A 111 1.17 1.82 -10.48
N SER A 112 2.49 1.72 -10.66
CA SER A 112 3.32 2.54 -11.54
C SER A 112 4.50 1.75 -12.08
N SER A 113 5.13 2.20 -13.16
CA SER A 113 6.35 1.59 -13.70
C SER A 113 7.48 1.54 -12.68
N ASN A 114 7.66 2.61 -11.90
CA ASN A 114 8.66 2.68 -10.82
C ASN A 114 8.41 1.60 -9.75
N LEU A 115 7.15 1.39 -9.35
CA LEU A 115 6.80 0.33 -8.41
C LEU A 115 7.15 -1.05 -8.97
N LEU A 116 6.77 -1.34 -10.23
CA LEU A 116 7.05 -2.64 -10.85
C LEU A 116 8.54 -2.91 -11.00
N SER A 117 9.35 -1.87 -11.31
CA SER A 117 10.80 -1.97 -11.35
C SER A 117 11.40 -2.26 -9.96
N PHE A 118 10.91 -1.58 -8.92
CA PHE A 118 11.33 -1.84 -7.54
C PHE A 118 10.99 -3.26 -7.08
N LEU A 119 9.83 -3.77 -7.48
CA LEU A 119 9.37 -5.11 -7.14
C LEU A 119 10.07 -6.23 -7.93
N ARG A 120 11.15 -5.99 -8.68
CA ARG A 120 11.89 -7.05 -9.40
C ARG A 120 12.49 -8.14 -8.49
N GLY A 121 12.76 -7.82 -7.22
CA GLY A 121 13.13 -8.83 -6.21
C GLY A 121 11.95 -9.66 -5.69
N TYR A 122 10.74 -9.25 -6.06
CA TYR A 122 9.46 -9.88 -5.81
C TYR A 122 8.76 -10.15 -7.15
N SER A 123 7.46 -10.44 -7.11
CA SER A 123 6.56 -10.29 -8.26
C SER A 123 5.58 -9.15 -7.99
N GLY A 124 5.34 -8.27 -8.96
CA GLY A 124 4.34 -7.20 -8.87
C GLY A 124 3.23 -7.39 -9.90
N THR A 125 1.97 -7.23 -9.50
CA THR A 125 0.82 -7.28 -10.41
C THR A 125 -0.17 -6.18 -10.05
N GLY A 126 -0.65 -5.46 -11.06
CA GLY A 126 -1.66 -4.44 -10.87
C GLY A 126 -2.11 -3.84 -12.19
N THR A 127 -3.22 -3.13 -12.13
CA THR A 127 -3.75 -2.37 -13.27
C THR A 127 -3.12 -0.98 -13.29
N ILE A 128 -2.77 -0.43 -14.45
CA ILE A 128 -2.28 0.96 -14.58
C ILE A 128 -3.37 1.80 -15.24
N ARG A 129 -3.55 3.05 -14.80
CA ARG A 129 -4.46 3.98 -15.48
C ARG A 129 -3.78 4.51 -16.75
N ASP A 130 -4.52 4.61 -17.84
CA ASP A 130 -4.00 5.05 -19.15
C ASP A 130 -3.26 6.39 -19.04
N ASN A 131 -3.80 7.34 -18.26
CA ASN A 131 -3.20 8.65 -18.06
C ASN A 131 -1.92 8.66 -17.20
N ARG A 132 -1.48 7.51 -16.71
CA ARG A 132 -0.22 7.32 -15.96
C ARG A 132 0.83 6.56 -16.77
N LEU A 133 0.48 6.06 -17.95
CA LEU A 133 1.45 5.51 -18.88
C LEU A 133 2.20 6.68 -19.50
N GLY A 134 3.54 6.64 -19.44
CA GLY A 134 4.38 7.61 -20.13
C GLY A 134 4.17 7.49 -21.65
N LYS A 135 4.58 8.51 -22.41
CA LYS A 135 4.51 8.49 -23.89
C LYS A 135 5.23 7.29 -24.51
N ASP A 136 6.18 6.70 -23.76
CA ASP A 136 7.01 5.57 -24.17
C ASP A 136 6.30 4.21 -24.05
N PHE A 137 5.07 4.17 -23.53
CA PHE A 137 4.25 2.96 -23.43
C PHE A 137 2.98 3.11 -24.27
N PRO A 138 3.08 3.05 -25.61
CA PRO A 138 1.90 3.09 -26.46
C PRO A 138 1.00 1.90 -26.14
N LEU A 139 -0.24 2.18 -25.79
CA LEU A 139 -1.28 1.15 -25.71
C LEU A 139 -1.51 0.64 -27.13
N ILE A 140 -1.30 -0.66 -27.35
CA ILE A 140 -1.68 -1.31 -28.61
C ILE A 140 -3.20 -1.44 -28.57
N GLY A 141 -3.87 -0.50 -29.23
CA GLY A 141 -5.32 -0.53 -29.50
C GLY A 141 -5.65 -1.30 -30.76
#